data_AF-A0A6I4IEP0-F1
#
_entry.id   AF-A0A6I4IEP0-F1
#
_cell.length_a   1.000
_cell.length_b   1.000
_cell.length_c   1.000
_cell.angle_alpha   90.00
_cell.angle_beta   90.00
_cell.angle_gamma   90.00
#
_symmetry.space_group_name_H-M   'P 1'
#
loop_
_entity.id
_entity.type
_entity.pdbx_description
1 polymer ?
#
loop_
_entity_poly.entity_id
_entity_poly.type
_entity_poly.pdbx_seq_one_letter_code
_entity_poly.pdbx_strand_id
1 'polypeptide(L)'
;MWKEIISDSKNNSFSNTVSKIFVFFVVNLVLSFIVFTTPPQLIWNYINYYKAKNQLSETYITDVTGISTKTNKASPRFYFNFNGHSESVKASFKYVKAHEDFKKFQIRLLIRKGVWDEYLLEDWEIISKW
;
A
#
# COMPACT_ATOMS: atom_id res chain seq x y z
N MET A 1 32.67 3.57 52.19
CA MET A 1 32.96 2.27 51.57
C MET A 1 31.79 1.29 51.58
N TRP A 2 31.49 0.51 52.64
CA TRP A 2 30.41 -0.51 52.58
C TRP A 2 29.00 0.05 52.34
N LYS A 3 28.67 1.22 52.88
CA LYS A 3 27.37 1.87 52.68
C LYS A 3 27.16 2.37 51.25
N GLU A 4 28.22 2.80 50.56
CA GLU A 4 28.17 3.25 49.16
C GLU A 4 27.96 2.07 48.22
N ILE A 5 28.66 0.95 48.44
CA ILE A 5 28.52 -0.27 47.64
C ILE A 5 27.10 -0.83 47.72
N ILE A 6 26.48 -0.81 48.92
CA ILE A 6 25.10 -1.29 49.11
C ILE A 6 24.10 -0.31 48.48
N SER A 7 24.35 1.00 48.56
CA SER A 7 23.53 2.03 47.92
C SER A 7 23.53 1.88 46.39
N ASP A 8 24.71 1.75 45.77
CA ASP A 8 24.85 1.61 44.31
C ASP A 8 24.25 0.30 43.80
N SER A 9 24.42 -0.80 44.52
CA SER A 9 23.78 -2.09 44.18
C SER A 9 22.25 -1.98 44.18
N LYS A 10 21.67 -1.31 45.17
CA LYS A 10 20.22 -1.12 45.30
C LYS A 10 19.68 -0.18 44.23
N ASN A 11 20.42 0.87 43.89
CA ASN A 11 20.03 1.84 42.86
C ASN A 11 20.11 1.24 41.45
N ASN A 12 21.13 0.44 41.17
CA ASN A 12 21.24 -0.32 39.92
C ASN A 12 20.14 -1.38 39.78
N SER A 13 19.80 -2.09 40.87
CA SER A 13 18.69 -3.05 40.89
C SER A 13 17.34 -2.37 40.63
N PHE A 14 17.10 -1.21 41.23
CA PHE A 14 15.88 -0.43 41.02
C PHE A 14 15.80 0.14 39.60
N SER A 15 16.87 0.76 39.11
CA SER A 15 16.97 1.29 37.74
C SER A 15 16.72 0.20 36.68
N ASN A 16 17.31 -0.99 36.87
CA ASN A 16 17.08 -2.14 36.00
C ASN A 16 15.63 -2.64 36.05
N THR A 17 14.97 -2.55 37.20
CA THR A 17 13.56 -2.95 37.35
C THR A 17 12.63 -1.95 36.66
N VAL A 18 12.85 -0.65 36.85
CA VAL A 18 12.09 0.42 36.18
C VAL A 18 12.28 0.36 34.67
N SER A 19 13.50 0.15 34.19
CA SER A 19 13.79 -0.03 32.76
C SER A 19 13.04 -1.23 32.17
N LYS A 20 13.02 -2.38 32.86
CA LYS A 20 12.27 -3.56 32.43
C LYS A 20 10.76 -3.29 32.35
N ILE A 21 10.19 -2.59 33.34
CA ILE A 21 8.77 -2.21 33.33
C ILE A 21 8.47 -1.28 32.16
N PHE A 22 9.34 -0.30 31.90
CA PHE A 22 9.18 0.61 30.78
C PHE A 22 9.25 -0.11 29.42
N VAL A 23 10.24 -0.99 29.23
CA VAL A 23 10.34 -1.81 28.02
C VAL A 23 9.10 -2.69 27.84
N PHE A 24 8.63 -3.33 28.93
CA PHE A 24 7.42 -4.13 28.89
C PHE A 24 6.20 -3.29 28.49
N PHE A 25 6.06 -2.08 29.02
CA PHE A 25 4.99 -1.16 28.65
C PHE A 25 5.03 -0.79 27.16
N VAL A 26 6.20 -0.40 26.64
CA VAL A 26 6.36 -0.03 25.23
C VAL A 26 6.03 -1.20 24.30
N VAL A 27 6.49 -2.41 24.61
CA VAL A 27 6.19 -3.61 23.81
C VAL A 27 4.68 -3.89 23.77
N ASN A 28 3.99 -3.79 24.90
CA ASN A 28 2.54 -4.01 24.95
C ASN A 28 1.75 -2.91 24.22
N LEU A 29 2.24 -1.68 24.22
CA LEU A 29 1.64 -0.59 23.46
C LEU A 29 1.75 -0.82 21.96
N VAL A 30 2.92 -1.25 21.48
CA VAL A 30 3.13 -1.61 20.07
C VAL A 30 2.27 -2.81 19.67
N LEU A 31 2.22 -3.85 20.50
CA LEU A 31 1.38 -5.03 20.24
C LEU A 31 -0.10 -4.66 20.18
N SER A 32 -0.56 -3.83 21.12
CA SER A 32 -1.94 -3.34 21.15
C SER A 32 -2.24 -2.56 19.86
N PHE A 33 -1.34 -1.66 19.44
CA PHE A 33 -1.51 -0.91 18.19
C PHE A 33 -1.70 -1.86 17.00
N ILE A 34 -0.82 -2.86 16.84
CA ILE A 34 -0.91 -3.85 15.75
C ILE A 34 -2.24 -4.61 15.80
N VAL A 35 -2.63 -5.10 16.97
CA VAL A 35 -3.88 -5.86 17.16
C VAL A 35 -5.12 -5.00 16.91
N PHE A 36 -5.07 -3.70 17.18
CA PHE A 36 -6.19 -2.80 16.91
C PHE A 36 -6.25 -2.35 15.45
N THR A 37 -5.12 -2.21 14.75
CA THR A 37 -5.12 -1.68 13.37
C THR A 37 -5.26 -2.75 12.31
N THR A 38 -4.58 -3.89 12.47
CA THR A 38 -4.44 -4.87 11.39
C THR A 38 -5.70 -5.68 11.13
N PRO A 39 -6.40 -6.25 12.13
CA PRO A 39 -7.61 -7.02 11.88
C PRO A 39 -8.74 -6.22 11.22
N PRO A 40 -9.06 -4.98 11.65
CA PRO A 40 -10.09 -4.19 10.98
C PRO A 40 -9.76 -3.90 9.51
N GLN A 41 -8.50 -3.61 9.18
CA GLN A 41 -8.07 -3.39 7.79
C GLN A 41 -8.24 -4.65 6.93
N LEU A 42 -7.86 -5.82 7.46
CA LEU A 42 -8.05 -7.09 6.75
C LEU A 42 -9.53 -7.41 6.54
N ILE A 43 -10.36 -7.19 7.57
CA ILE A 43 -11.81 -7.37 7.49
C ILE A 43 -12.41 -6.42 6.45
N TRP A 44 -12.00 -5.15 6.44
CA TRP A 44 -12.47 -4.16 5.48
C TRP A 44 -12.13 -4.55 4.05
N ASN A 45 -10.87 -4.91 3.81
CA ASN A 45 -10.40 -5.38 2.49
C ASN A 45 -11.18 -6.62 2.04
N TYR A 46 -11.48 -7.55 2.94
CA TYR A 46 -12.25 -8.74 2.63
C TYR A 46 -13.70 -8.42 2.27
N ILE A 47 -14.36 -7.54 3.03
CA ILE A 47 -15.72 -7.08 2.74
C ILE A 47 -15.77 -6.39 1.38
N ASN A 48 -14.79 -5.53 1.08
CA ASN A 48 -14.73 -4.81 -0.19
C ASN A 48 -14.51 -5.74 -1.37
N TYR A 49 -13.58 -6.70 -1.23
CA TYR A 49 -13.37 -7.74 -2.22
C TYR A 49 -14.66 -8.55 -2.46
N TYR A 50 -15.34 -8.98 -1.39
CA TYR A 50 -16.55 -9.78 -1.51
C TYR A 50 -17.70 -9.02 -2.18
N LYS A 51 -17.92 -7.74 -1.82
CA LYS A 51 -18.92 -6.92 -2.52
C LYS A 51 -18.54 -6.67 -3.97
N ALA A 52 -17.28 -6.31 -4.25
CA ALA A 52 -16.81 -6.06 -5.61
C ALA A 52 -17.00 -7.30 -6.49
N LYS A 53 -16.72 -8.51 -5.99
CA LYS A 53 -16.92 -9.77 -6.72
C LYS A 53 -18.37 -10.01 -7.16
N ASN A 54 -19.35 -9.46 -6.45
CA ASN A 54 -20.76 -9.61 -6.77
C ASN A 54 -21.30 -8.49 -7.66
N GLN A 55 -20.49 -7.48 -7.99
CA GLN A 55 -20.87 -6.41 -8.91
C GLN A 55 -20.46 -6.73 -10.35
N LEU A 56 -21.15 -6.09 -11.30
CA LEU A 56 -20.79 -6.15 -12.71
C LEU A 56 -19.48 -5.38 -12.95
N SER A 57 -18.66 -5.90 -13.86
CA SER A 57 -17.45 -5.23 -14.29
C SER A 57 -17.81 -4.03 -15.15
N GLU A 58 -17.24 -2.88 -14.81
CA GLU A 58 -17.36 -1.64 -15.56
C GLU A 58 -16.07 -1.41 -16.35
N THR A 59 -16.22 -0.90 -17.57
CA THR A 59 -15.09 -0.53 -18.41
C THR A 59 -14.85 0.97 -18.32
N TYR A 60 -13.66 1.36 -17.90
CA TYR A 60 -13.23 2.75 -17.85
C TYR A 60 -12.11 2.99 -18.86
N ILE A 61 -12.28 3.96 -19.75
CA ILE A 61 -11.29 4.30 -20.76
C ILE A 61 -10.78 5.71 -20.48
N THR A 62 -9.47 5.85 -20.38
CA THR A 62 -8.82 7.14 -20.12
C THR A 62 -7.52 7.25 -20.88
N ASP A 63 -7.06 8.49 -21.04
CA ASP A 63 -5.84 8.79 -21.76
C ASP A 63 -4.61 8.44 -20.91
N VAL A 64 -3.59 7.88 -21.57
CA VAL A 64 -2.28 7.73 -20.94
C VAL A 64 -1.67 9.12 -20.77
N THR A 65 -1.35 9.50 -19.54
CA THR A 65 -0.78 10.80 -19.20
C THR A 65 0.75 10.77 -19.20
N GLY A 66 1.35 9.59 -19.05
CA GLY A 66 2.80 9.43 -19.14
C GLY A 66 3.26 7.98 -19.06
N ILE A 67 4.55 7.79 -19.27
CA ILE A 67 5.23 6.51 -19.23
C ILE A 67 6.52 6.62 -18.41
N SER A 68 6.82 5.59 -17.62
CA SER A 68 8.15 5.40 -17.02
C SER A 68 8.79 4.12 -17.54
N THR A 69 9.98 4.27 -18.12
CA THR A 69 10.83 3.17 -18.61
C THR A 69 12.07 2.94 -17.73
N LYS A 70 12.10 3.52 -16.50
CA LYS A 70 13.32 3.55 -15.68
C LYS A 70 14.00 2.18 -15.56
N THR A 71 15.24 2.12 -16.00
CA THR A 71 16.07 0.92 -16.20
C THR A 71 16.66 0.32 -14.92
N ASN A 72 16.53 0.97 -13.76
CA ASN A 72 17.37 0.66 -12.60
C ASN A 72 16.59 0.41 -11.30
N LYS A 73 15.73 -0.63 -11.27
CA LYS A 73 14.93 -1.17 -10.13
C LYS A 73 13.46 -0.74 -10.04
N ALA A 74 12.97 0.12 -10.92
CA ALA A 74 11.54 0.42 -10.99
C ALA A 74 10.90 -0.37 -12.14
N SER A 75 9.80 -1.09 -11.87
CA SER A 75 9.00 -1.69 -12.93
C SER A 75 8.51 -0.57 -13.88
N PRO A 76 8.58 -0.77 -15.19
CA PRO A 76 7.98 0.16 -16.16
C PRO A 76 6.49 0.33 -15.88
N ARG A 77 5.97 1.55 -16.11
CA ARG A 77 4.60 1.92 -15.76
C ARG A 77 3.97 2.83 -16.79
N PHE A 78 2.66 2.67 -16.96
CA PHE A 78 1.80 3.69 -17.58
C PHE A 78 1.14 4.50 -16.48
N TYR A 79 1.06 5.81 -16.69
CA TYR A 79 0.35 6.75 -15.83
C TYR A 79 -0.92 7.21 -16.53
N PHE A 80 -1.98 7.38 -15.75
CA PHE A 80 -3.28 7.84 -16.24
C PHE A 80 -4.05 8.55 -15.12
N ASN A 81 -5.08 9.28 -15.48
CA ASN A 81 -5.98 9.89 -14.51
C ASN A 81 -7.22 9.01 -14.29
N PHE A 82 -7.52 8.72 -13.03
CA PHE A 82 -8.68 7.97 -12.59
C PHE A 82 -9.35 8.69 -11.42
N ASN A 83 -10.63 9.04 -11.54
CA ASN A 83 -11.37 9.83 -10.54
C ASN A 83 -10.64 11.09 -10.03
N GLY A 84 -9.94 11.81 -10.92
CA GLY A 84 -9.20 13.03 -10.57
C GLY A 84 -7.85 12.80 -9.89
N HIS A 85 -7.43 11.55 -9.71
CA HIS A 85 -6.13 11.17 -9.17
C HIS A 85 -5.23 10.58 -10.25
N SER A 86 -3.92 10.84 -10.13
CA SER A 86 -2.91 10.24 -11.00
C SER A 86 -2.58 8.83 -10.50
N GLU A 87 -2.96 7.84 -11.28
CA GLU A 87 -2.75 6.42 -10.99
C GLU A 87 -1.72 5.80 -11.94
N SER A 88 -1.26 4.58 -11.62
CA SER A 88 -0.33 3.87 -12.50
C SER A 88 -0.50 2.35 -12.49
N VAL A 89 -0.32 1.74 -13.66
CA VAL A 89 -0.26 0.29 -13.81
C VAL A 89 1.16 -0.14 -14.18
N LYS A 90 1.59 -1.28 -13.64
CA LYS A 90 2.89 -1.88 -13.97
C LYS A 90 2.77 -2.64 -15.28
N ALA A 91 3.77 -2.48 -16.14
CA ALA A 91 3.85 -3.15 -17.42
C ALA A 91 5.25 -3.70 -17.65
N SER A 92 5.37 -4.65 -18.59
CA SER A 92 6.69 -5.14 -19.00
C SER A 92 7.42 -4.07 -19.80
N PHE A 93 8.76 -4.07 -19.73
CA PHE A 93 9.58 -3.11 -20.48
C PHE A 93 9.33 -3.17 -21.99
N LYS A 94 9.20 -4.38 -22.54
CA LYS A 94 8.88 -4.58 -23.97
C LYS A 94 7.56 -3.93 -24.35
N TYR A 95 6.55 -4.11 -23.51
CA TYR A 95 5.21 -3.59 -23.75
C TYR A 95 5.16 -2.07 -23.65
N VAL A 96 5.84 -1.47 -22.68
CA VAL A 96 5.98 -0.01 -22.58
C VAL A 96 6.74 0.57 -23.77
N LYS A 97 7.84 -0.06 -24.18
CA LYS A 97 8.64 0.38 -25.33
C LYS A 97 7.85 0.32 -26.65
N ALA A 98 6.95 -0.64 -26.82
CA ALA A 98 6.06 -0.70 -27.98
C ALA A 98 5.05 0.46 -28.04
N HIS A 99 4.81 1.15 -26.91
CA HIS A 99 3.82 2.22 -26.77
C HIS A 99 4.48 3.54 -26.35
N GLU A 100 5.75 3.76 -26.75
CA GLU A 100 6.55 4.91 -26.35
C GLU A 100 5.91 6.26 -26.77
N ASP A 101 5.17 6.27 -27.88
CA ASP A 101 4.29 7.38 -28.29
C ASP A 101 2.92 7.29 -27.59
N PHE A 102 2.93 7.43 -26.27
CA PHE A 102 1.78 7.23 -25.39
C PHE A 102 0.56 8.10 -25.72
N LYS A 103 0.76 9.22 -26.42
CA LYS A 103 -0.32 10.16 -26.78
C LYS A 103 -1.33 9.54 -27.74
N LYS A 104 -0.92 8.53 -28.52
CA LYS A 104 -1.77 7.78 -29.45
C LYS A 104 -2.54 6.65 -28.79
N PHE A 105 -2.44 6.49 -27.47
CA PHE A 105 -3.01 5.36 -26.77
C PHE A 105 -3.88 5.78 -25.59
N GLN A 106 -4.85 4.95 -25.29
CA GLN A 106 -5.70 4.98 -24.12
C GLN A 106 -5.49 3.72 -23.31
N ILE A 107 -5.69 3.82 -22.00
CA ILE A 107 -5.79 2.65 -21.14
C ILE A 107 -7.27 2.34 -20.92
N ARG A 108 -7.64 1.10 -21.22
CA ARG A 108 -8.92 0.52 -20.82
C ARG A 108 -8.70 -0.25 -19.54
N LEU A 109 -9.44 0.11 -18.50
CA LEU A 109 -9.48 -0.56 -17.21
C LEU A 109 -10.78 -1.33 -17.12
N LEU A 110 -10.71 -2.60 -16.74
CA LEU A 110 -11.84 -3.37 -16.29
C LEU A 110 -11.85 -3.33 -14.76
N ILE A 111 -12.84 -2.67 -14.19
CA ILE A 111 -12.93 -2.41 -12.75
C ILE A 111 -14.24 -2.92 -12.18
N ARG A 112 -14.23 -3.29 -10.89
CA ARG A 112 -15.46 -3.52 -10.12
C ARG A 112 -15.56 -2.53 -8.98
N LYS A 113 -16.74 -1.95 -8.81
CA LYS A 113 -16.97 -1.03 -7.70
C LYS A 113 -17.10 -1.81 -6.39
N GLY A 114 -16.34 -1.36 -5.40
CA GLY A 114 -16.34 -1.87 -4.04
C GLY A 114 -17.28 -1.06 -3.15
N VAL A 115 -17.01 -1.06 -1.84
CA VAL A 115 -17.69 -0.18 -0.88
C VAL A 115 -16.95 1.15 -0.83
N TRP A 116 -17.69 2.25 -0.70
CA TRP A 116 -17.14 3.61 -0.49
C TRP A 116 -16.16 4.08 -1.57
N ASP A 117 -16.56 3.95 -2.83
CA ASP A 117 -15.78 4.41 -4.00
C ASP A 117 -14.36 3.82 -4.08
N GLU A 118 -14.13 2.69 -3.40
CA GLU A 118 -13.01 1.82 -3.69
C GLU A 118 -13.29 1.02 -4.95
N TYR A 119 -12.27 0.78 -5.76
CA TYR A 119 -12.38 0.03 -7.02
C TYR A 119 -11.38 -1.12 -7.02
N LEU A 120 -11.84 -2.28 -7.46
CA LEU A 120 -10.99 -3.43 -7.71
C LEU A 120 -10.63 -3.47 -9.19
N LEU A 121 -9.35 -3.36 -9.50
CA LEU A 121 -8.84 -3.55 -10.86
C LEU A 121 -8.83 -5.05 -11.19
N GLU A 122 -9.60 -5.46 -12.19
CA GLU A 122 -9.60 -6.84 -12.68
C GLU A 122 -8.58 -7.04 -13.80
N ASP A 123 -8.62 -6.16 -14.79
CA ASP A 123 -7.74 -6.23 -15.95
C ASP A 123 -7.49 -4.83 -16.52
N TRP A 124 -6.45 -4.71 -17.32
CA TRP A 124 -6.16 -3.49 -18.05
C TRP A 124 -5.47 -3.79 -19.37
N GLU A 125 -5.81 -3.00 -20.39
CA GLU A 125 -5.20 -3.08 -21.70
C GLU A 125 -4.94 -1.68 -22.27
N ILE A 126 -3.92 -1.57 -23.13
CA ILE A 126 -3.67 -0.36 -23.90
C ILE A 126 -4.34 -0.51 -25.27
N ILE A 127 -5.16 0.47 -25.64
CA ILE A 127 -5.85 0.55 -26.93
C ILE A 127 -5.38 1.78 -27.70
N SER A 128 -5.35 1.71 -29.02
CA SER A 128 -5.06 2.88 -29.86
C SER A 128 -6.21 3.87 -29.81
N LYS A 129 -5.90 5.17 -29.70
CA LYS A 129 -6.84 6.24 -30.00
C LYS A 129 -7.14 6.21 -31.50
N TRP A 130 -8.43 6.21 -31.82
CA TRP A 130 -8.93 6.36 -33.18
C TRP A 130 -8.77 7.80 -33.66
#